data_AF-A0A523JK30-F1
#
_entry.id   AF-A0A523JK30-F1
#
_cell.length_a   1.000
_cell.length_b   1.000
_cell.length_c   1.000
_cell.angle_alpha   90.00
_cell.angle_beta   90.00
_cell.angle_gamma   90.00
#
_symmetry.space_group_name_H-M   'P 1'
#
loop_
_entity.id
_entity.type
_entity.pdbx_description
1 polymer ?
#
loop_
_entity_poly.entity_id
_entity_poly.type
_entity_poly.pdbx_seq_one_letter_code
_entity_poly.pdbx_strand_id
1 'polypeptide(L)'
;MDLEKLLDNNFSWVENKDPEFFISISKGQSPSFLWIGCGDSRGCPNTITGCDLGEIFVNRNVANQVRSDDLNLMASLQFTVEVLKVKNIIVCGHYACGGVNASFNADNGLSSVDNWIQPIRDLIKQNKVELESIDEEVRPNRMVEINVLAQVQNLMQTETIKKAWANGNSLIIYGLVFDFATGLLKKICEETGGNE
;
A
#
# COMPACT_ATOMS: atom_id res chain seq x y z
N MET A 1 -17.80 19.44 -0.95
CA MET A 1 -16.48 20.11 -1.00
C MET A 1 -16.23 20.39 -2.47
N ASP A 2 -16.02 21.65 -2.82
CA ASP A 2 -15.75 22.09 -4.20
C ASP A 2 -14.25 22.39 -4.36
N LEU A 3 -13.85 22.69 -5.60
CA LEU A 3 -12.45 22.98 -5.93
C LEU A 3 -11.95 24.24 -5.24
N GLU A 4 -12.78 25.27 -5.13
CA GLU A 4 -12.42 26.54 -4.49
C GLU A 4 -11.99 26.31 -3.04
N LYS A 5 -12.78 25.56 -2.27
CA LYS A 5 -12.41 25.18 -0.92
C LYS A 5 -11.09 24.41 -0.83
N LEU A 6 -10.75 23.58 -1.83
CA LEU A 6 -9.47 22.87 -1.85
C LEU A 6 -8.28 23.82 -2.07
N LEU A 7 -8.45 24.84 -2.91
CA LEU A 7 -7.43 25.87 -3.15
C LEU A 7 -7.26 26.77 -1.93
N ASP A 8 -8.36 27.16 -1.26
CA ASP A 8 -8.32 27.95 -0.03
C ASP A 8 -7.64 27.19 1.12
N ASN A 9 -7.91 25.90 1.24
CA ASN A 9 -7.21 25.02 2.19
C ASN A 9 -5.71 24.95 1.89
N ASN A 10 -5.32 24.87 0.61
CA ASN A 10 -3.92 24.86 0.23
C ASN A 10 -3.23 26.19 0.55
N PHE A 11 -3.87 27.31 0.23
CA PHE A 11 -3.37 28.64 0.56
C PHE A 11 -3.14 28.77 2.07
N SER A 12 -4.14 28.41 2.87
CA SER A 12 -4.05 28.42 4.34
C SER A 12 -2.94 27.49 4.85
N TRP A 13 -2.75 26.33 4.23
CA TRP A 13 -1.66 25.42 4.58
C TRP A 13 -0.28 26.02 4.28
N VAL A 14 -0.10 26.70 3.14
CA VAL A 14 1.15 27.39 2.78
C VAL A 14 1.48 28.51 3.77
N GLU A 15 0.49 29.32 4.17
CA GLU A 15 0.72 30.43 5.13
C GLU A 15 1.21 29.95 6.50
N ASN A 16 0.93 28.69 6.86
CA ASN A 16 1.36 28.09 8.13
C ASN A 16 2.66 27.27 8.01
N LYS A 17 3.40 27.38 6.90
CA LYS A 17 4.66 26.67 6.66
C LYS A 17 5.84 27.63 6.54
N ASP A 18 7.01 27.17 6.97
CA ASP A 18 8.27 27.89 6.80
C ASP A 18 8.57 28.04 5.28
N PRO A 19 8.85 29.25 4.75
CA PRO A 19 9.25 29.42 3.35
C PRO A 19 10.44 28.53 2.92
N GLU A 20 11.38 28.25 3.83
CA GLU A 20 12.52 27.36 3.56
C GLU A 20 12.08 25.90 3.34
N PHE A 21 10.92 25.50 3.86
CA PHE A 21 10.34 24.17 3.62
C PHE A 21 10.17 23.92 2.12
N PHE A 22 9.57 24.87 1.40
CA PHE A 22 9.31 24.75 -0.03
C PHE A 22 10.59 24.75 -0.86
N ILE A 23 11.59 25.54 -0.45
CA ILE A 23 12.92 25.57 -1.07
C ILE A 23 13.65 24.23 -0.88
N SER A 24 13.48 23.60 0.29
CA SER A 24 14.08 22.30 0.57
C SER A 24 13.47 21.21 -0.31
N ILE A 25 12.14 21.07 -0.31
CA ILE A 25 11.46 20.00 -1.07
C ILE A 25 11.55 20.19 -2.59
N SER A 26 11.78 21.41 -3.08
CA SER A 26 11.95 21.67 -4.52
C SER A 26 13.29 21.18 -5.06
N LYS A 27 14.29 20.90 -4.21
CA LYS A 27 15.62 20.45 -4.62
C LYS A 27 15.66 18.98 -5.05
N GLY A 28 14.63 18.20 -4.74
CA GLY A 28 14.50 16.80 -5.13
C GLY A 28 13.81 15.95 -4.07
N GLN A 29 13.77 14.65 -4.31
CA GLN A 29 13.19 13.67 -3.40
C GLN A 29 14.21 12.58 -3.05
N SER A 30 14.23 12.15 -1.80
CA SER A 30 15.00 11.00 -1.33
C SER A 30 14.17 10.24 -0.28
N PRO A 31 13.07 9.60 -0.70
CA PRO A 31 12.17 8.93 0.22
C PRO A 31 12.88 7.74 0.89
N SER A 32 12.59 7.52 2.17
CA SER A 32 13.11 6.37 2.90
C SER A 32 12.24 5.11 2.68
N PHE A 33 10.98 5.32 2.26
CA PHE A 33 9.98 4.28 2.10
C PHE A 33 9.28 4.37 0.74
N LEU A 34 9.01 3.22 0.12
CA LEU A 34 7.90 3.05 -0.81
C LEU A 34 6.69 2.53 -0.04
N TRP A 35 5.53 3.19 -0.18
CA TRP A 35 4.26 2.78 0.41
C TRP A 35 3.28 2.36 -0.69
N ILE A 36 2.93 1.08 -0.71
CA ILE A 36 1.92 0.49 -1.58
C ILE A 36 0.64 0.34 -0.74
N GLY A 37 -0.37 1.17 -1.02
CA GLY A 37 -1.58 1.25 -0.21
C GLY A 37 -2.87 1.17 -1.02
N CYS A 38 -4.00 1.17 -0.31
CA CYS A 38 -5.31 1.23 -0.94
C CYS A 38 -5.61 2.64 -1.48
N GLY A 39 -6.39 2.74 -2.54
CA GLY A 39 -6.99 3.99 -3.04
C GLY A 39 -7.99 4.64 -2.08
N ASP A 40 -8.29 4.00 -0.94
CA ASP A 40 -9.15 4.55 0.12
C ASP A 40 -8.61 5.89 0.65
N SER A 41 -9.48 6.89 0.70
CA SER A 41 -9.15 8.27 1.04
C SER A 41 -8.86 8.49 2.52
N ARG A 42 -9.14 7.51 3.40
CA ARG A 42 -9.00 7.67 4.86
C ARG A 42 -7.59 7.40 5.39
N GLY A 43 -6.72 6.75 4.61
CA GLY A 43 -5.42 6.27 5.07
C GLY A 43 -4.22 6.98 4.45
N CYS A 44 -4.15 8.33 4.45
CA CYS A 44 -3.00 9.08 3.92
C CYS A 44 -1.71 8.74 4.69
N PRO A 45 -0.61 8.25 4.06
CA PRO A 45 0.51 7.64 4.77
C PRO A 45 1.27 8.70 5.58
N ASN A 46 1.55 9.85 4.97
CA ASN A 46 2.16 11.00 5.63
C ASN A 46 1.40 11.44 6.88
N THR A 47 0.07 11.49 6.81
CA THR A 47 -0.77 11.88 7.95
C THR A 47 -0.72 10.85 9.07
N ILE A 48 -0.85 9.56 8.76
CA ILE A 48 -0.92 8.51 9.79
C ILE A 48 0.44 8.21 10.41
N THR A 49 1.55 8.45 9.71
CA THR A 49 2.91 8.22 10.22
C THR A 49 3.60 9.48 10.75
N GLY A 50 3.03 10.66 10.51
CA GLY A 50 3.66 11.93 10.84
C GLY A 50 4.88 12.26 9.98
N CYS A 51 4.99 11.66 8.78
CA CYS A 51 6.09 11.92 7.85
C CYS A 51 5.84 13.18 7.01
N ASP A 52 6.91 13.92 6.75
CA ASP A 52 6.89 15.10 5.91
C ASP A 52 6.81 14.77 4.41
N LEU A 53 6.54 15.80 3.60
CA LEU A 53 6.51 15.68 2.15
C LEU A 53 7.89 15.25 1.63
N GLY A 54 7.92 14.24 0.75
CA GLY A 54 9.14 13.70 0.16
C GLY A 54 9.80 12.55 0.93
N GLU A 55 9.33 12.22 2.14
CA GLU A 55 9.87 11.09 2.93
C GLU A 55 9.32 9.72 2.51
N ILE A 56 8.11 9.69 1.95
CA ILE A 56 7.41 8.48 1.50
C ILE A 56 7.05 8.64 0.02
N PHE A 57 7.49 7.69 -0.80
CA PHE A 57 6.97 7.51 -2.16
C PHE A 57 5.70 6.68 -2.10
N VAL A 58 4.59 7.14 -2.68
CA VAL A 58 3.28 6.49 -2.51
C VAL A 58 2.76 5.94 -3.84
N ASN A 59 2.39 4.67 -3.85
CA ASN A 59 1.57 4.07 -4.90
C ASN A 59 0.24 3.58 -4.30
N ARG A 60 -0.87 3.81 -5.01
CA ARG A 60 -2.22 3.43 -4.55
C ARG A 60 -3.01 2.77 -5.66
N ASN A 61 -3.68 1.68 -5.29
CA ASN A 61 -4.68 1.03 -6.13
C ASN A 61 -5.79 0.42 -5.26
N VAL A 62 -6.86 -0.13 -5.87
CA VAL A 62 -7.96 -0.73 -5.10
C VAL A 62 -7.44 -1.98 -4.38
N ALA A 63 -7.59 -2.01 -3.04
CA ALA A 63 -7.16 -3.13 -2.19
C ALA A 63 -5.67 -3.48 -2.26
N ASN A 64 -4.81 -2.46 -2.46
CA ASN A 64 -3.34 -2.51 -2.28
C ASN A 64 -2.67 -3.71 -2.96
N GLN A 65 -3.16 -4.09 -4.15
CA GLN A 65 -2.71 -5.24 -4.91
C GLN A 65 -1.30 -5.02 -5.46
N VAL A 66 -0.50 -6.09 -5.44
CA VAL A 66 0.79 -6.19 -6.11
C VAL A 66 0.65 -7.22 -7.21
N ARG A 67 0.64 -6.75 -8.46
CA ARG A 67 0.49 -7.61 -9.64
C ARG A 67 1.64 -7.38 -10.61
N SER A 68 2.20 -8.46 -11.13
CA SER A 68 3.31 -8.38 -12.11
C SER A 68 2.87 -7.82 -13.46
N ASP A 69 1.58 -7.88 -13.79
CA ASP A 69 0.98 -7.30 -15.00
C ASP A 69 0.55 -5.83 -14.83
N ASP A 70 0.61 -5.28 -13.61
CA ASP A 70 0.34 -3.87 -13.36
C ASP A 70 1.59 -3.01 -13.62
N LEU A 71 1.70 -2.51 -14.86
CA LEU A 71 2.81 -1.67 -15.27
C LEU A 71 2.94 -0.38 -14.43
N ASN A 72 1.85 0.14 -13.86
CA ASN A 72 1.90 1.34 -13.01
C ASN A 72 2.71 1.06 -11.74
N LEU A 73 2.38 -0.03 -11.04
CA LEU A 73 3.11 -0.42 -9.85
C LEU A 73 4.53 -0.88 -10.19
N MET A 74 4.72 -1.66 -11.26
CA MET A 74 6.07 -2.12 -11.65
C MET A 74 7.01 -0.95 -11.97
N ALA A 75 6.52 0.09 -12.66
CA ALA A 75 7.30 1.30 -12.93
C ALA A 75 7.65 2.05 -11.63
N SER A 76 6.69 2.19 -10.71
CA SER A 76 6.91 2.83 -9.40
C SER A 76 7.93 2.06 -8.56
N LEU A 77 7.82 0.74 -8.55
CA LEU A 77 8.72 -0.16 -7.85
C LEU A 77 10.15 -0.06 -8.40
N GLN A 78 10.30 -0.17 -9.72
CA GLN A 78 11.60 -0.07 -10.36
C GLN A 78 12.26 1.29 -10.09
N PHE A 79 11.50 2.38 -10.23
CA PHE A 79 12.02 3.71 -10.00
C PHE A 79 12.48 3.91 -8.56
N THR A 80 11.66 3.51 -7.58
CA THR A 80 12.01 3.68 -6.16
C THR A 80 13.20 2.83 -5.74
N VAL A 81 13.29 1.58 -6.19
CA VAL A 81 14.38 0.67 -5.83
C VAL A 81 15.67 0.99 -6.58
N GLU A 82 15.60 1.23 -7.89
CA GLU A 82 16.78 1.37 -8.74
C GLU A 82 17.25 2.82 -8.89
N VAL A 83 16.36 3.81 -8.84
CA VAL A 83 16.72 5.23 -8.98
C VAL A 83 16.80 5.91 -7.62
N LEU A 84 15.74 5.84 -6.81
CA LEU A 84 15.69 6.52 -5.50
C LEU A 84 16.40 5.75 -4.39
N LYS A 85 16.73 4.47 -4.62
CA LYS A 85 17.45 3.59 -3.69
C LYS A 85 16.77 3.47 -2.32
N VAL A 86 15.43 3.43 -2.30
CA VAL A 86 14.66 3.22 -1.06
C VAL A 86 15.14 1.95 -0.36
N LYS A 87 15.11 1.95 0.98
CA LYS A 87 15.55 0.82 1.80
C LYS A 87 14.40 0.02 2.40
N ASN A 88 13.20 0.58 2.36
CA ASN A 88 12.03 0.00 2.97
C ASN A 88 10.86 0.06 1.99
N ILE A 89 10.12 -1.04 1.87
CA ILE A 89 8.86 -1.08 1.14
C ILE A 89 7.78 -1.54 2.09
N ILE A 90 6.64 -0.85 2.09
CA ILE A 90 5.48 -1.18 2.90
C ILE A 90 4.35 -1.55 1.95
N VAL A 91 3.76 -2.73 2.16
CA VAL A 91 2.43 -3.05 1.65
C VAL A 91 1.44 -2.85 2.79
N CYS A 92 0.59 -1.84 2.69
CA CYS A 92 -0.36 -1.50 3.75
C CYS A 92 -1.80 -1.75 3.30
N GLY A 93 -2.44 -2.73 3.95
CA GLY A 93 -3.88 -2.89 3.95
C GLY A 93 -4.55 -1.99 4.97
N HIS A 94 -5.88 -2.02 5.03
CA HIS A 94 -6.64 -1.38 6.09
C HIS A 94 -7.92 -2.14 6.35
N TYR A 95 -8.38 -2.16 7.60
CA TYR A 95 -9.67 -2.75 7.94
C TYR A 95 -10.83 -1.99 7.27
N ALA A 96 -11.96 -2.68 7.10
CA ALA A 96 -13.12 -2.17 6.34
C ALA A 96 -12.76 -1.70 4.91
N CYS A 97 -11.90 -2.45 4.21
CA CYS A 97 -11.54 -2.16 2.82
C CYS A 97 -12.67 -2.51 1.85
N GLY A 98 -13.17 -1.51 1.12
CA GLY A 98 -14.25 -1.69 0.15
C GLY A 98 -13.91 -2.70 -0.97
N GLY A 99 -12.67 -2.71 -1.45
CA GLY A 99 -12.24 -3.66 -2.49
C GLY A 99 -12.18 -5.11 -1.99
N VAL A 100 -11.72 -5.32 -0.75
CA VAL A 100 -11.73 -6.66 -0.13
C VAL A 100 -13.17 -7.10 0.14
N ASN A 101 -14.03 -6.21 0.68
CA ASN A 101 -15.44 -6.51 0.91
C ASN A 101 -16.16 -6.89 -0.39
N ALA A 102 -15.93 -6.16 -1.48
CA ALA A 102 -16.51 -6.45 -2.80
C ALA A 102 -16.09 -7.82 -3.35
N SER A 103 -14.97 -8.39 -2.86
CA SER A 103 -14.47 -9.69 -3.30
C SER A 103 -15.23 -10.86 -2.68
N PHE A 104 -16.03 -10.64 -1.63
CA PHE A 104 -16.93 -11.69 -1.10
C PHE A 104 -18.14 -11.93 -2.02
N ASN A 105 -18.46 -10.98 -2.91
CA ASN A 105 -19.48 -11.15 -3.94
C ASN A 105 -18.87 -11.75 -5.21
N ALA A 106 -19.61 -12.66 -5.85
CA ALA A 106 -19.21 -13.27 -7.12
C ALA A 106 -19.20 -12.25 -8.29
N ASP A 107 -20.08 -11.25 -8.23
CA ASP A 107 -20.23 -10.20 -9.24
C ASP A 107 -20.73 -8.92 -8.53
N ASN A 108 -20.14 -7.78 -8.84
CA ASN A 108 -20.57 -6.47 -8.34
C ASN A 108 -21.22 -5.61 -9.45
N GLY A 109 -21.32 -6.12 -10.68
CA GLY A 109 -21.77 -5.37 -11.85
C GLY A 109 -20.75 -4.34 -12.33
N LEU A 110 -19.48 -4.47 -11.94
CA LEU A 110 -18.41 -3.48 -12.16
C LEU A 110 -17.23 -4.15 -12.85
N SER A 111 -17.34 -4.42 -14.15
CA SER A 111 -16.40 -5.25 -14.93
C SER A 111 -14.91 -4.99 -14.64
N SER A 112 -14.46 -3.74 -14.65
CA SER A 112 -13.06 -3.40 -14.36
C SER A 112 -12.66 -3.68 -12.92
N VAL A 113 -13.52 -3.38 -11.95
CA VAL A 113 -13.27 -3.63 -10.52
C VAL A 113 -13.30 -5.13 -10.25
N ASP A 114 -14.28 -5.85 -10.81
CA ASP A 114 -14.41 -7.30 -10.66
C ASP A 114 -13.19 -8.04 -11.21
N ASN A 115 -12.68 -7.63 -12.38
CA ASN A 115 -11.43 -8.16 -12.93
C ASN A 115 -10.22 -7.82 -12.05
N TRP A 116 -10.17 -6.61 -11.50
CA TRP A 116 -9.08 -6.16 -10.64
C TRP A 116 -8.99 -6.95 -9.34
N ILE A 117 -10.13 -7.17 -8.68
CA ILE A 117 -10.21 -7.88 -7.38
C ILE A 117 -10.30 -9.41 -7.51
N GLN A 118 -10.34 -9.94 -8.74
CA GLN A 118 -10.38 -11.39 -8.98
C GLN A 118 -9.29 -12.19 -8.23
N PRO A 119 -8.03 -11.72 -8.12
CA PRO A 119 -7.03 -12.41 -7.30
C PRO A 119 -7.41 -12.53 -5.83
N ILE A 120 -8.12 -11.54 -5.26
CA ILE A 120 -8.61 -11.58 -3.88
C ILE A 120 -9.70 -12.64 -3.73
N ARG A 121 -10.61 -12.77 -4.73
CA ARG A 121 -11.60 -13.87 -4.76
C ARG A 121 -10.94 -15.24 -4.75
N ASP A 122 -9.85 -15.38 -5.49
CA ASP A 122 -9.11 -16.63 -5.54
C ASP A 122 -8.38 -16.90 -4.22
N LEU A 123 -7.85 -15.88 -3.55
CA LEU A 123 -7.34 -15.99 -2.18
C LEU A 123 -8.42 -16.40 -1.17
N ILE A 124 -9.65 -15.86 -1.29
CA ILE A 124 -10.78 -16.28 -0.44
C ILE A 124 -11.06 -17.78 -0.61
N LYS A 125 -11.06 -18.28 -1.85
CA LYS A 125 -11.25 -19.72 -2.13
C LYS A 125 -10.12 -20.56 -1.54
N GLN A 126 -8.87 -20.12 -1.65
CA GLN A 126 -7.70 -20.81 -1.11
C GLN A 126 -7.72 -20.89 0.42
N ASN A 127 -8.25 -19.86 1.08
CA ASN A 127 -8.32 -19.75 2.55
C ASN A 127 -9.72 -20.08 3.08
N LYS A 128 -10.56 -20.78 2.30
CA LYS A 128 -11.97 -21.03 2.62
C LYS A 128 -12.16 -21.67 3.98
N VAL A 129 -11.38 -22.70 4.31
CA VAL A 129 -11.49 -23.44 5.58
C VAL A 129 -11.24 -22.54 6.78
N GLU A 130 -10.20 -21.69 6.71
CA GLU A 130 -9.89 -20.73 7.78
C GLU A 130 -11.00 -19.67 7.89
N LEU A 131 -11.42 -19.08 6.77
CA LEU A 131 -12.43 -18.03 6.76
C LEU A 131 -13.80 -18.54 7.23
N GLU A 132 -14.20 -19.76 6.87
CA GLU A 132 -15.47 -20.34 7.32
C GLU A 132 -15.44 -20.73 8.81
N SER A 133 -14.25 -20.88 9.41
CA SER A 133 -14.08 -21.19 10.84
C SER A 133 -14.21 -19.98 11.78
N ILE A 134 -14.25 -18.77 11.23
CA ILE A 134 -14.40 -17.52 11.99
C ILE A 134 -15.77 -16.86 11.69
N ASP A 135 -16.20 -16.00 12.61
CA ASP A 135 -17.48 -15.27 12.50
C ASP A 135 -17.52 -14.40 11.24
N GLU A 136 -18.68 -14.38 10.59
CA GLU A 136 -18.86 -13.69 9.31
C GLU A 136 -18.49 -12.20 9.37
N GLU A 137 -18.79 -11.54 10.50
CA GLU A 137 -18.48 -10.12 10.72
C GLU A 137 -16.99 -9.82 10.76
N VAL A 138 -16.14 -10.78 11.15
CA VAL A 138 -14.68 -10.60 11.25
C VAL A 138 -13.93 -11.13 10.03
N ARG A 139 -14.57 -11.94 9.17
CA ARG A 139 -13.97 -12.49 7.94
C ARG A 139 -13.31 -11.44 7.06
N PRO A 140 -13.93 -10.27 6.80
CA PRO A 140 -13.29 -9.29 5.92
C PRO A 140 -12.01 -8.71 6.51
N ASN A 141 -11.97 -8.48 7.82
CA ASN A 141 -10.75 -8.00 8.49
C ASN A 141 -9.62 -9.03 8.42
N ARG A 142 -9.95 -10.32 8.64
CA ARG A 142 -8.98 -11.39 8.44
C ARG A 142 -8.50 -11.48 6.99
N MET A 143 -9.42 -11.31 6.03
CA MET A 143 -9.09 -11.32 4.61
C MET A 143 -8.19 -10.14 4.20
N VAL A 144 -8.29 -8.98 4.85
CA VAL A 144 -7.33 -7.88 4.65
C VAL A 144 -5.91 -8.32 5.05
N GLU A 145 -5.75 -8.99 6.19
CA GLU A 145 -4.44 -9.48 6.65
C GLU A 145 -3.86 -10.53 5.69
N ILE A 146 -4.69 -11.49 5.25
CA ILE A 146 -4.32 -12.51 4.26
C ILE A 146 -3.91 -11.85 2.94
N ASN A 147 -4.67 -10.84 2.49
CA ASN A 147 -4.34 -10.10 1.28
C ASN A 147 -2.98 -9.41 1.41
N VAL A 148 -2.70 -8.71 2.52
CA VAL A 148 -1.39 -8.07 2.76
C VAL A 148 -0.25 -9.09 2.69
N LEU A 149 -0.39 -10.25 3.34
CA LEU A 149 0.60 -11.32 3.27
C LEU A 149 0.84 -11.78 1.82
N ALA A 150 -0.23 -12.04 1.07
CA ALA A 150 -0.13 -12.45 -0.33
C ALA A 150 0.53 -11.39 -1.21
N GLN A 151 0.23 -10.11 -0.99
CA GLN A 151 0.82 -9.01 -1.74
C GLN A 151 2.31 -8.79 -1.42
N VAL A 152 2.72 -9.01 -0.16
CA VAL A 152 4.15 -9.06 0.20
C VAL A 152 4.84 -10.20 -0.55
N GLN A 153 4.25 -11.39 -0.58
CA GLN A 153 4.81 -12.53 -1.34
C GLN A 153 4.90 -12.22 -2.84
N ASN A 154 3.87 -11.64 -3.44
CA ASN A 154 3.90 -11.22 -4.85
C ASN A 154 5.05 -10.22 -5.11
N LEU A 155 5.25 -9.27 -4.19
CA LEU A 155 6.32 -8.27 -4.28
C LEU A 155 7.70 -8.94 -4.28
N MET A 156 7.92 -9.90 -3.38
CA MET A 156 9.17 -10.69 -3.31
C MET A 156 9.45 -11.45 -4.62
N GLN A 157 8.41 -11.82 -5.36
CA GLN A 157 8.54 -12.54 -6.62
C GLN A 157 8.89 -11.63 -7.81
N THR A 158 8.80 -10.31 -7.68
CA THR A 158 9.13 -9.37 -8.76
C THR A 158 10.61 -9.40 -9.10
N GLU A 159 10.91 -9.19 -10.39
CA GLU A 159 12.30 -9.13 -10.88
C GLU A 159 13.11 -8.02 -10.21
N THR A 160 12.50 -6.86 -9.95
CA THR A 160 13.16 -5.74 -9.28
C THR A 160 13.64 -6.11 -7.88
N ILE A 161 12.81 -6.80 -7.09
CA ILE A 161 13.16 -7.19 -5.73
C ILE A 161 14.18 -8.32 -5.73
N LYS A 162 13.96 -9.36 -6.55
CA LYS A 162 14.91 -10.47 -6.71
C LYS A 162 16.30 -9.97 -7.09
N LYS A 163 16.40 -9.07 -8.07
CA LYS A 163 17.67 -8.47 -8.49
C LYS A 163 18.29 -7.61 -7.39
N ALA A 164 17.49 -6.81 -6.68
CA ALA A 164 17.99 -5.98 -5.59
C ALA A 164 18.64 -6.85 -4.50
N TRP A 165 17.96 -7.93 -4.07
CA TRP A 165 18.49 -8.85 -3.07
C TRP A 165 19.67 -9.67 -3.57
N ALA A 166 19.64 -10.17 -4.81
CA ALA A 166 20.78 -10.88 -5.40
C ALA A 166 22.04 -10.02 -5.50
N ASN A 167 21.87 -8.69 -5.65
CA ASN A 167 22.97 -7.72 -5.66
C ASN A 167 23.37 -7.23 -4.25
N GLY A 168 22.89 -7.89 -3.19
CA GLY A 168 23.24 -7.58 -1.80
C GLY A 168 22.56 -6.33 -1.23
N ASN A 169 21.48 -5.83 -1.84
CA ASN A 169 20.73 -4.72 -1.26
C ASN A 169 19.99 -5.18 0.01
N SER A 170 20.19 -4.47 1.12
CA SER A 170 19.53 -4.69 2.41
C SER A 170 18.07 -4.19 2.44
N LEU A 171 17.35 -4.31 1.33
CA LEU A 171 15.97 -3.85 1.20
C LEU A 171 15.06 -4.70 2.08
N ILE A 172 14.21 -4.05 2.88
CA ILE A 172 13.24 -4.69 3.77
C ILE A 172 11.82 -4.45 3.27
N ILE A 173 10.98 -5.49 3.27
CA ILE A 173 9.56 -5.41 2.93
C ILE A 173 8.72 -5.65 4.19
N TYR A 174 7.76 -4.77 4.45
CA TYR A 174 6.84 -4.88 5.58
C TYR A 174 5.40 -5.03 5.11
N GLY A 175 4.66 -5.94 5.73
CA GLY A 175 3.21 -6.01 5.62
C GLY A 175 2.56 -5.32 6.81
N LEU A 176 1.78 -4.26 6.57
CA LEU A 176 1.07 -3.51 7.61
C LEU A 176 -0.44 -3.51 7.36
N VAL A 177 -1.22 -3.32 8.43
CA VAL A 177 -2.66 -3.03 8.35
C VAL A 177 -2.97 -1.81 9.20
N PHE A 178 -3.64 -0.82 8.62
CA PHE A 178 -4.16 0.33 9.35
C PHE A 178 -5.57 0.05 9.88
N ASP A 179 -5.77 0.29 11.17
CA ASP A 179 -7.06 0.16 11.83
C ASP A 179 -7.70 1.53 12.04
N PHE A 180 -8.81 1.79 11.35
CA PHE A 180 -9.56 3.04 11.50
C PHE A 180 -10.21 3.19 12.89
N ALA A 181 -10.49 2.09 13.59
CA ALA A 181 -11.12 2.15 14.90
C ALA A 181 -10.15 2.64 15.98
N THR A 182 -8.87 2.26 15.88
CA THR A 182 -7.85 2.59 16.86
C THR A 182 -6.88 3.68 16.39
N GLY A 183 -6.79 3.93 15.09
CA GLY A 183 -5.79 4.81 14.48
C GLY A 183 -4.38 4.22 14.47
N LEU A 184 -4.22 2.92 14.72
CA LEU A 184 -2.93 2.26 14.85
C LEU A 184 -2.57 1.46 13.59
N LEU A 185 -1.27 1.41 13.30
CA LEU A 185 -0.68 0.48 12.34
C LEU A 185 -0.30 -0.82 13.05
N LYS A 186 -0.81 -1.94 12.54
CA LYS A 186 -0.46 -3.29 12.98
C LYS A 186 0.56 -3.90 12.01
N LYS A 187 1.70 -4.37 12.51
CA LYS A 187 2.66 -5.16 11.72
C LYS A 187 2.17 -6.60 11.57
N ILE A 188 2.10 -7.07 10.33
CA ILE A 188 1.66 -8.43 9.96
C ILE A 188 2.86 -9.32 9.62
N CYS A 189 3.79 -8.82 8.81
CA CYS A 189 5.02 -9.53 8.45
C CYS A 189 6.16 -8.56 8.14
N GLU A 190 7.37 -9.12 8.07
CA GLU A 190 8.62 -8.43 7.73
C GLU A 190 9.52 -9.42 7.01
N GLU A 191 10.03 -9.03 5.84
CA GLU A 191 10.83 -9.88 4.96
C GLU A 191 12.13 -9.16 4.58
N THR A 192 13.25 -9.84 4.72
CA THR A 192 14.59 -9.31 4.41
C THR A 192 15.26 -10.18 3.36
N GLY A 193 16.00 -9.56 2.43
CA GLY A 193 16.84 -10.30 1.49
C GLY A 193 18.04 -10.92 2.20
N GLY A 194 17.97 -12.22 2.53
CA GLY A 194 19.08 -12.93 3.16
C GLY A 194 18.81 -14.41 3.46
N ASN A 195 19.34 -15.26 2.58
CA ASN A 195 19.69 -16.70 2.68
C ASN A 195 18.62 -17.74 3.06
N GLU A 196 17.96 -18.28 2.03
CA GLU A 196 18.02 -19.75 1.82
C GLU A 196 19.14 -20.08 0.83
#